data_AF-A0A1C0SPD6-F1
#
_entry.id   AF-A0A1C0SPD6-F1
#
_cell.length_a   1.000
_cell.length_b   1.000
_cell.length_c   1.000
_cell.angle_alpha   90.00
_cell.angle_beta   90.00
_cell.angle_gamma   90.00
#
_symmetry.space_group_name_H-M   'P 1'
#
loop_
_entity.id
_entity.type
_entity.pdbx_description
1 polymer ?
#
loop_
_entity_poly.entity_id
_entity_poly.type
_entity_poly.pdbx_seq_one_letter_code
_entity_poly.pdbx_strand_id
1 'polypeptide(L)'
;MTLPHTTGTITLTNGSTLITGTGTDWQTAGIVGGMVFPLANGNVLPIAAVNSNTQMVAAVPWTGATVSTQYALVRDTAYLQQLTENAALLTTVIRELRYSSLAALAALAPTMAVDKLPFATSANAMAWTPFTAYGRQLVAVTTDAGFASAAKVVRRTGGTNMTSTNDVMVGWHSALGGLIGQVDAVYLGNIWTDYYASNMGGAADIRSRIGAFSTGGGTISGNVTVTGIVNSQTGVFAPFFYNVGAANTDGAFYFQSGTVGGATSNRWAWVRAGYGVGEPGGNVGSDMKLMRWSDANVYLGTSFIAERKTGAVYLPDTPLMCTSLGPDVFVAAGGMIGVANGGFTFNRGGFAIGGAINGRNAVHVPLAGWYLVDVFVAGGIAGGGEIAIDLSRNGTSTQGALVMRGGYVTGSLSALVNMGANDWFAYNIMTSGFTFTGWNSRITVQWMHP
;
A
#
# COMPACT_ATOMS: atom_id res chain seq x y z
N MET A 1 91.46 -6.30 -36.16
CA MET A 1 92.73 -5.65 -36.52
C MET A 1 92.86 -5.74 -38.04
N THR A 2 93.02 -4.63 -38.74
CA THR A 2 93.22 -4.66 -40.20
C THR A 2 94.58 -5.27 -40.53
N LEU A 3 94.69 -5.91 -41.70
CA LEU A 3 95.97 -6.44 -42.19
C LEU A 3 97.02 -5.32 -42.21
N PRO A 4 98.22 -5.53 -41.60
CA PRO A 4 99.25 -4.52 -41.59
C PRO A 4 99.69 -4.17 -43.02
N HIS A 5 99.91 -2.89 -43.27
CA HIS A 5 100.44 -2.44 -44.55
C HIS A 5 101.97 -2.55 -44.53
N THR A 6 102.53 -3.37 -45.42
CA THR A 6 103.95 -3.78 -45.41
C THR A 6 104.66 -3.57 -46.75
N THR A 7 104.02 -2.89 -47.70
CA THR A 7 104.55 -2.71 -49.07
C THR A 7 105.75 -1.77 -49.09
N GLY A 8 106.87 -2.20 -49.66
CA GLY A 8 108.11 -1.41 -49.78
C GLY A 8 109.02 -1.49 -48.55
N THR A 9 110.07 -0.65 -48.54
CA THR A 9 111.00 -0.50 -47.41
C THR A 9 111.04 0.94 -46.93
N ILE A 10 111.49 1.14 -45.68
CA ILE A 10 111.68 2.46 -45.10
C ILE A 10 113.14 2.69 -44.71
N THR A 11 113.60 3.91 -44.91
CA THR A 11 114.87 4.41 -44.41
C THR A 11 114.60 5.38 -43.27
N LEU A 12 115.25 5.08 -42.14
CA LEU A 12 115.14 5.83 -40.89
C LEU A 12 116.53 6.36 -40.54
N THR A 13 116.62 7.64 -40.19
CA THR A 13 117.86 8.29 -39.76
C THR A 13 117.79 8.54 -38.26
N ASN A 14 118.85 8.17 -37.52
CA ASN A 14 118.91 8.39 -36.08
C ASN A 14 118.64 9.87 -35.74
N GLY A 15 117.73 10.11 -34.79
CA GLY A 15 117.35 11.44 -34.34
C GLY A 15 116.39 12.19 -35.27
N SER A 16 115.95 11.60 -36.39
CA SER A 16 115.00 12.22 -37.32
C SER A 16 113.58 11.70 -37.13
N THR A 17 112.58 12.57 -37.34
CA THR A 17 111.16 12.18 -37.46
C THR A 17 110.77 11.79 -38.89
N LEU A 18 111.67 11.98 -39.86
CA LEU A 18 111.39 11.72 -41.27
C LEU A 18 111.53 10.23 -41.58
N ILE A 19 110.47 9.64 -42.12
CA ILE A 19 110.45 8.28 -42.67
C ILE A 19 110.45 8.39 -44.19
N THR A 20 111.50 7.90 -44.83
CA THR A 20 111.61 7.90 -46.30
C THR A 20 111.34 6.50 -46.83
N GLY A 21 110.30 6.33 -47.63
CA GLY A 21 109.90 5.06 -48.22
C GLY A 21 110.53 4.82 -49.59
N THR A 22 110.79 3.56 -49.92
CA THR A 22 111.16 3.11 -51.27
C THR A 22 110.20 2.00 -51.69
N GLY A 23 109.53 2.17 -52.83
CA GLY A 23 108.49 1.24 -53.29
C GLY A 23 107.24 1.20 -52.41
N THR A 24 107.07 2.21 -51.55
CA THR A 24 105.88 2.39 -50.70
C THR A 24 104.80 3.17 -51.46
N ASP A 25 103.55 3.00 -51.05
CA ASP A 25 102.35 3.57 -51.71
C ASP A 25 101.39 4.22 -50.71
N TRP A 26 101.92 4.89 -49.67
CA TRP A 26 101.15 5.31 -48.50
C TRP A 26 99.91 6.17 -48.77
N GLN A 27 99.98 7.15 -49.66
CA GLN A 27 98.81 7.96 -50.01
C GLN A 27 97.79 7.15 -50.82
N THR A 28 98.27 6.33 -51.76
CA THR A 28 97.43 5.48 -52.61
C THR A 28 96.70 4.43 -51.80
N ALA A 29 97.38 3.86 -50.79
CA ALA A 29 96.81 2.92 -49.84
C ALA A 29 95.85 3.58 -48.83
N GLY A 30 95.72 4.92 -48.83
CA GLY A 30 94.83 5.65 -47.94
C GLY A 30 95.31 5.69 -46.49
N ILE A 31 96.63 5.66 -46.26
CA ILE A 31 97.21 5.80 -44.93
C ILE A 31 97.10 7.26 -44.50
N VAL A 32 96.34 7.52 -43.45
CA VAL A 32 96.14 8.86 -42.87
C VAL A 32 96.63 8.97 -41.42
N GLY A 33 96.89 7.84 -40.77
CA GLY A 33 97.32 7.75 -39.38
C GLY A 33 97.51 6.30 -38.93
N GLY A 34 98.13 6.10 -37.77
CA GLY A 34 98.44 4.78 -37.23
C GLY A 34 99.84 4.68 -36.62
N MET A 35 100.35 3.47 -36.50
CA MET A 35 101.68 3.18 -35.96
C MET A 35 102.52 2.37 -36.95
N VAL A 36 103.75 2.81 -37.18
CA VAL A 36 104.76 2.12 -37.98
C VAL A 36 105.67 1.34 -37.03
N PHE A 37 105.84 0.05 -37.32
CA PHE A 37 106.73 -0.88 -36.63
C PHE A 37 107.89 -1.25 -37.57
N PRO A 38 109.06 -0.59 -37.46
CA PRO A 38 110.23 -0.95 -38.24
C PRO A 38 110.80 -2.30 -37.80
N LEU A 39 111.30 -3.11 -38.74
CA LEU A 39 112.02 -4.35 -38.45
C LEU A 39 113.50 -4.04 -38.16
N ALA A 40 113.74 -3.21 -37.14
CA ALA A 40 115.06 -2.82 -36.68
C ALA A 40 115.01 -2.47 -35.18
N ASN A 41 116.16 -2.51 -34.50
CA ASN A 41 116.25 -2.12 -33.10
C ASN A 41 116.05 -0.60 -32.92
N GLY A 42 114.93 -0.22 -32.30
CA GLY A 42 114.56 1.17 -31.98
C GLY A 42 113.11 1.27 -31.50
N ASN A 43 112.52 2.47 -31.57
CA ASN A 43 111.16 2.77 -31.10
C ASN A 43 110.07 2.62 -32.18
N VAL A 44 108.84 2.27 -31.77
CA VAL A 44 107.67 2.36 -32.66
C VAL A 44 107.42 3.83 -33.03
N LEU A 45 107.00 4.07 -34.27
CA LEU A 45 106.82 5.40 -34.83
C LEU A 45 105.33 5.67 -35.11
N PRO A 46 104.61 6.37 -34.21
CA PRO A 46 103.27 6.88 -34.51
C PRO A 46 103.34 7.88 -35.67
N ILE A 47 102.39 7.80 -36.60
CA ILE A 47 102.36 8.66 -37.78
C ILE A 47 101.78 10.02 -37.38
N ALA A 48 102.55 11.09 -37.61
CA ALA A 48 102.06 12.46 -37.47
C ALA A 48 101.49 12.99 -38.79
N ALA A 49 102.13 12.68 -39.92
CA ALA A 49 101.67 13.10 -41.25
C ALA A 49 102.16 12.16 -42.36
N VAL A 50 101.40 12.09 -43.45
CA VAL A 50 101.77 11.40 -44.69
C VAL A 50 101.87 12.41 -45.82
N ASN A 51 103.10 12.73 -46.22
CA ASN A 51 103.37 13.82 -47.17
C ASN A 51 103.30 13.34 -48.63
N SER A 52 103.70 12.09 -48.88
CA SER A 52 103.62 11.46 -50.21
C SER A 52 103.57 9.94 -50.10
N ASN A 53 103.43 9.23 -51.24
CA ASN A 53 103.57 7.77 -51.29
C ASN A 53 104.91 7.26 -50.71
N THR A 54 105.96 8.09 -50.69
CA THR A 54 107.32 7.73 -50.27
C THR A 54 107.88 8.60 -49.15
N GLN A 55 107.06 9.43 -48.50
CA GLN A 55 107.50 10.27 -47.39
C GLN A 55 106.43 10.41 -46.31
N MET A 56 106.79 10.07 -45.07
CA MET A 56 105.97 10.23 -43.87
C MET A 56 106.77 10.92 -42.76
N VAL A 57 106.05 11.55 -41.84
CA VAL A 57 106.61 12.16 -40.64
C VAL A 57 106.06 11.41 -39.43
N ALA A 58 106.95 10.90 -38.59
CA ALA A 58 106.61 10.32 -37.30
C ALA A 58 106.40 11.41 -36.24
N ALA A 59 105.55 11.14 -35.25
CA ALA A 59 105.32 12.02 -34.12
C ALA A 59 106.52 12.10 -33.16
N VAL A 60 107.39 11.10 -33.19
CA VAL A 60 108.61 11.02 -32.36
C VAL A 60 109.83 10.68 -33.23
N PRO A 61 111.03 11.18 -32.89
CA PRO A 61 112.25 10.83 -33.62
C PRO A 61 112.62 9.34 -33.50
N TRP A 62 113.29 8.80 -34.52
CA TRP A 62 113.83 7.44 -34.49
C TRP A 62 115.05 7.33 -33.57
N THR A 63 115.00 6.40 -32.61
CA THR A 63 116.05 6.22 -31.60
C THR A 63 117.10 5.16 -31.97
N GLY A 64 116.81 4.33 -32.98
CA GLY A 64 117.73 3.29 -33.46
C GLY A 64 118.85 3.84 -34.35
N ALA A 65 119.81 2.97 -34.72
CA ALA A 65 120.81 3.33 -35.72
C ALA A 65 120.17 3.67 -37.07
N THR A 66 120.82 4.52 -37.87
CA THR A 66 120.37 4.84 -39.24
C THR A 66 120.34 3.56 -40.08
N VAL A 67 119.18 3.21 -40.63
CA VAL A 67 118.95 1.91 -41.27
C VAL A 67 117.89 1.98 -42.36
N SER A 68 118.03 1.16 -43.39
CA SER A 68 116.95 0.83 -44.34
C SER A 68 116.42 -0.56 -44.03
N THR A 69 115.14 -0.68 -43.71
CA THR A 69 114.53 -1.93 -43.24
C THR A 69 113.08 -2.08 -43.72
N GLN A 70 112.52 -3.28 -43.56
CA GLN A 70 111.10 -3.55 -43.73
C GLN A 70 110.29 -2.99 -42.55
N TYR A 71 108.98 -2.84 -42.72
CA TYR A 71 108.09 -2.34 -41.67
C TYR A 71 106.71 -2.99 -41.75
N ALA A 72 105.96 -2.86 -40.67
CA ALA A 72 104.53 -3.12 -40.63
C ALA A 72 103.80 -1.88 -40.11
N LEU A 73 102.77 -1.42 -40.84
CA LEU A 73 101.98 -0.25 -40.46
C LEU A 73 100.56 -0.69 -40.10
N VAL A 74 100.17 -0.41 -38.86
CA VAL A 74 98.81 -0.65 -38.37
C VAL A 74 98.04 0.67 -38.44
N ARG A 75 96.98 0.70 -39.25
CA ARG A 75 96.13 1.88 -39.44
C ARG A 75 95.30 2.14 -38.20
N ASP A 76 95.05 3.41 -37.89
CA ASP A 76 94.05 3.77 -36.88
C ASP A 76 92.63 3.56 -37.44
N THR A 77 91.88 2.62 -36.87
CA THR A 77 90.51 2.27 -37.28
C THR A 77 89.44 2.72 -36.30
N ALA A 78 89.80 3.35 -35.17
CA ALA A 78 88.85 3.68 -34.11
C ALA A 78 87.77 4.68 -34.58
N TYR A 79 88.16 5.66 -35.42
CA TYR A 79 87.23 6.63 -36.01
C TYR A 79 86.20 5.98 -36.96
N LEU A 80 86.60 4.95 -37.71
CA LEU A 80 85.71 4.23 -38.63
C LEU A 80 84.73 3.31 -37.90
N GLN A 81 85.14 2.74 -36.77
CA GLN A 81 84.27 1.93 -35.92
C GLN A 81 83.15 2.79 -35.29
N GLN A 82 83.48 3.97 -34.77
CA GLN A 82 82.50 4.89 -34.19
C GLN A 82 81.47 5.39 -35.22
N LEU A 83 81.90 5.68 -36.45
CA LEU A 83 80.99 6.09 -37.52
C LEU A 83 79.98 4.97 -37.88
N THR A 84 80.44 3.72 -37.87
CA THR A 84 79.60 2.55 -38.15
C THR A 84 78.57 2.31 -37.04
N GLU A 85 78.97 2.46 -35.78
CA GLU A 85 78.06 2.36 -34.63
C GLU A 85 76.97 3.45 -34.65
N ASN A 86 77.34 4.69 -34.96
CA ASN A 86 76.38 5.79 -35.06
C ASN A 86 75.35 5.56 -36.19
N ALA A 87 75.78 5.01 -37.33
CA ALA A 87 74.88 4.68 -38.44
C ALA A 87 73.90 3.55 -38.09
N ALA A 88 74.34 2.57 -37.30
CA ALA A 88 73.48 1.48 -36.80
C ALA A 88 72.40 2.00 -35.85
N LEU A 89 72.77 2.87 -34.90
CA LEU A 89 71.82 3.49 -33.96
C LEU A 89 70.75 4.33 -34.68
N LEU A 90 71.17 5.13 -35.67
CA LEU A 90 70.24 5.93 -36.48
C LEU A 90 69.25 5.06 -37.26
N THR A 91 69.71 3.93 -37.79
CA THR A 91 68.85 2.98 -38.53
C THR A 91 67.78 2.35 -37.63
N THR A 92 68.13 2.05 -36.37
CA THR A 92 67.17 1.53 -35.38
C THR A 92 66.06 2.54 -35.09
N VAL A 93 66.41 3.81 -34.84
CA VAL A 93 65.42 4.89 -34.60
C VAL A 93 64.50 5.07 -35.82
N ILE A 94 65.05 5.05 -37.03
CA ILE A 94 64.25 5.15 -38.27
C ILE A 94 63.28 3.96 -38.40
N ARG A 95 63.69 2.75 -37.99
CA ARG A 95 62.83 1.56 -38.03
C ARG A 95 61.71 1.64 -36.99
N GLU A 96 61.99 2.14 -35.79
CA GLU A 96 60.98 2.32 -34.75
C GLU A 96 59.93 3.36 -35.15
N LEU A 97 60.35 4.48 -35.75
CA LEU A 97 59.44 5.48 -36.32
C LEU A 97 58.63 4.95 -37.51
N ARG A 98 59.09 3.90 -38.20
CA ARG A 98 58.36 3.24 -39.30
C ARG A 98 57.22 2.33 -38.83
N TYR A 99 57.07 2.05 -37.53
CA TYR A 99 55.87 1.39 -37.06
C TYR A 99 54.68 2.34 -37.19
N SER A 100 53.74 1.97 -38.06
CA SER A 100 52.59 2.78 -38.44
C SER A 100 51.71 3.22 -37.26
N SER A 101 51.64 2.41 -36.19
CA SER A 101 50.95 2.79 -34.94
C SER A 101 51.70 3.87 -34.14
N LEU A 102 53.04 3.80 -34.08
CA LEU A 102 53.84 4.81 -33.40
C LEU A 102 53.85 6.12 -34.19
N ALA A 103 53.88 6.03 -35.52
CA ALA A 103 53.67 7.18 -36.41
C ALA A 103 52.28 7.82 -36.21
N ALA A 104 51.22 7.02 -36.04
CA ALA A 104 49.88 7.52 -35.76
C ALA A 104 49.78 8.24 -34.41
N LEU A 105 50.44 7.72 -33.37
CA LEU A 105 50.53 8.40 -32.07
C LEU A 105 51.37 9.69 -32.15
N ALA A 106 52.51 9.63 -32.83
CA ALA A 106 53.37 10.80 -33.03
C ALA A 106 52.67 11.92 -33.82
N ALA A 107 51.82 11.56 -34.79
CA ALA A 107 51.01 12.51 -35.55
C ALA A 107 49.97 13.26 -34.71
N LEU A 108 49.58 12.74 -33.53
CA LEU A 108 48.71 13.44 -32.60
C LEU A 108 49.42 14.54 -31.82
N ALA A 109 50.74 14.44 -31.60
CA ALA A 109 51.50 15.32 -30.72
C ALA A 109 51.37 16.83 -31.07
N PRO A 110 51.41 17.25 -32.36
CA PRO A 110 51.25 18.65 -32.72
C PRO A 110 49.87 19.26 -32.40
N THR A 111 48.86 18.42 -32.19
CA THR A 111 47.47 18.85 -31.91
C THR A 111 47.04 18.57 -30.47
N MET A 112 48.00 18.30 -29.59
CA MET A 112 47.75 18.02 -28.18
C MET A 112 47.05 19.21 -27.52
N ALA A 113 45.90 18.94 -26.91
CA ALA A 113 45.10 19.92 -26.19
C ALA A 113 44.72 19.38 -24.81
N VAL A 114 44.40 20.30 -23.90
CA VAL A 114 43.90 19.96 -22.56
C VAL A 114 42.60 19.17 -22.70
N ASP A 115 42.37 18.22 -21.78
CA ASP A 115 41.14 17.45 -21.68
C ASP A 115 40.81 16.60 -22.92
N LYS A 116 41.84 16.03 -23.56
CA LYS A 116 41.72 15.08 -24.66
C LYS A 116 42.38 13.74 -24.32
N LEU A 117 41.82 12.65 -24.85
CA LEU A 117 42.39 11.30 -24.74
C LEU A 117 42.62 10.76 -26.17
N PRO A 118 43.78 10.13 -26.46
CA PRO A 118 44.03 9.58 -27.78
C PRO A 118 43.35 8.23 -27.91
N PHE A 119 42.63 7.99 -29.00
CA PHE A 119 41.98 6.70 -29.27
C PHE A 119 42.19 6.28 -30.72
N ALA A 120 42.21 4.97 -30.96
CA ALA A 120 42.31 4.42 -32.31
C ALA A 120 40.97 4.56 -33.04
N THR A 121 40.98 5.15 -34.22
CA THR A 121 39.80 5.25 -35.11
C THR A 121 39.78 4.13 -36.15
N SER A 122 40.95 3.58 -36.50
CA SER A 122 41.14 2.39 -37.31
C SER A 122 42.55 1.82 -37.09
N ALA A 123 42.91 0.74 -37.79
CA ALA A 123 44.30 0.28 -37.82
C ALA A 123 45.22 1.43 -38.28
N ASN A 124 46.28 1.71 -37.52
CA ASN A 124 47.26 2.76 -37.80
C ASN A 124 46.69 4.19 -37.91
N ALA A 125 45.52 4.47 -37.31
CA ALA A 125 44.97 5.81 -37.24
C ALA A 125 44.47 6.10 -35.82
N MET A 126 44.77 7.28 -35.32
CA MET A 126 44.31 7.75 -34.02
C MET A 126 43.72 9.15 -34.15
N ALA A 127 42.83 9.49 -33.23
CA ALA A 127 42.27 10.83 -33.09
C ALA A 127 42.17 11.22 -31.62
N TRP A 128 41.98 12.51 -31.37
CA TRP A 128 41.63 13.03 -30.04
C TRP A 128 40.12 12.95 -29.82
N THR A 129 39.70 12.39 -28.69
CA THR A 129 38.31 12.52 -28.20
C THR A 129 38.26 13.44 -26.97
N PRO A 130 37.18 14.21 -26.74
CA PRO A 130 36.98 14.93 -25.49
C PRO A 130 37.03 13.98 -24.29
N PHE A 131 37.91 14.25 -23.33
CA PHE A 131 37.92 13.57 -22.04
C PHE A 131 37.26 14.49 -21.03
N THR A 132 35.95 14.34 -20.84
CA THR A 132 35.15 15.25 -20.00
C THR A 132 35.66 15.30 -18.56
N ALA A 133 35.36 16.38 -17.84
CA ALA A 133 35.69 16.50 -16.42
C ALA A 133 35.16 15.30 -15.60
N TYR A 134 33.97 14.82 -15.95
CA TYR A 134 33.37 13.62 -15.36
C TYR A 134 34.16 12.34 -15.68
N GLY A 135 34.56 12.15 -16.94
CA GLY A 135 35.38 10.99 -17.33
C GLY A 135 36.72 10.95 -16.60
N ARG A 136 37.37 12.11 -16.41
CA ARG A 136 38.62 12.20 -15.64
C ARG A 136 38.42 11.81 -14.19
N GLN A 137 37.34 12.26 -13.57
CA GLN A 137 37.00 11.87 -12.19
C GLN A 137 36.79 10.36 -12.07
N LEU A 138 36.13 9.72 -13.05
CA LEU A 138 35.86 8.29 -13.03
C LEU A 138 37.14 7.44 -13.15
N VAL A 139 38.05 7.80 -14.05
CA VAL A 139 39.31 7.07 -14.28
C VAL A 139 40.35 7.36 -13.19
N ALA A 140 40.31 8.53 -12.56
CA ALA A 140 41.24 8.90 -11.49
C ALA A 140 40.98 8.16 -10.17
N VAL A 141 39.88 7.42 -10.05
CA VAL A 141 39.57 6.74 -8.78
C VAL A 141 40.40 5.48 -8.60
N THR A 142 40.98 5.31 -7.41
CA THR A 142 41.88 4.20 -7.06
C THR A 142 41.25 3.13 -6.16
N THR A 143 39.96 3.25 -5.84
CA THR A 143 39.25 2.28 -4.98
C THR A 143 37.87 1.97 -5.54
N ASP A 144 37.38 0.76 -5.30
CA ASP A 144 36.02 0.35 -5.71
C ASP A 144 34.95 1.27 -5.10
N ALA A 145 35.12 1.68 -3.85
CA ALA A 145 34.23 2.61 -3.15
C ALA A 145 34.21 4.00 -3.81
N GLY A 146 35.38 4.51 -4.20
CA GLY A 146 35.47 5.78 -4.89
C GLY A 146 34.91 5.71 -6.32
N PHE A 147 35.11 4.58 -7.03
CA PHE A 147 34.54 4.38 -8.37
C PHE A 147 33.02 4.37 -8.28
N ALA A 148 32.44 3.64 -7.31
CA ALA A 148 30.99 3.61 -7.09
C ALA A 148 30.41 5.02 -6.80
N SER A 149 31.12 5.82 -6.00
CA SER A 149 30.74 7.21 -5.71
C SER A 149 30.80 8.11 -6.95
N ALA A 150 31.86 8.00 -7.75
CA ALA A 150 32.04 8.79 -8.97
C ALA A 150 31.10 8.36 -10.10
N ALA A 151 30.85 7.05 -10.24
CA ALA A 151 30.03 6.49 -11.30
C ALA A 151 28.53 6.84 -11.14
N LYS A 152 28.07 7.20 -9.94
CA LYS A 152 26.65 7.50 -9.63
C LYS A 152 25.68 6.41 -10.16
N VAL A 153 26.14 5.17 -10.23
CA VAL A 153 25.37 4.06 -10.80
C VAL A 153 24.40 3.53 -9.73
N VAL A 154 23.10 3.70 -9.97
CA VAL A 154 22.10 2.81 -9.34
C VAL A 154 22.29 1.44 -9.97
N ARG A 155 22.55 0.40 -9.17
CA ARG A 155 22.83 -0.98 -9.62
C ARG A 155 21.87 -1.43 -10.73
N ARG A 156 22.42 -1.68 -11.93
CA ARG A 156 21.77 -2.43 -13.02
C ARG A 156 21.97 -3.92 -12.83
N THR A 157 21.21 -4.56 -11.94
CA THR A 157 21.14 -6.02 -11.92
C THR A 157 19.70 -6.43 -11.72
N GLY A 158 19.02 -6.74 -12.82
CA GLY A 158 17.72 -7.39 -12.80
C GLY A 158 17.87 -8.83 -12.30
N GLY A 159 17.04 -9.23 -11.34
CA GLY A 159 16.93 -10.63 -10.94
C GLY A 159 16.30 -11.48 -12.04
N THR A 160 16.22 -12.79 -11.80
CA THR A 160 15.54 -13.77 -12.66
C THR A 160 14.13 -13.24 -13.03
N ASN A 161 13.87 -13.05 -14.33
CA ASN A 161 12.68 -12.44 -14.96
C ASN A 161 12.67 -10.93 -15.24
N MET A 162 13.79 -10.20 -15.11
CA MET A 162 13.89 -8.81 -15.57
C MET A 162 14.72 -8.72 -16.85
N THR A 163 14.12 -8.26 -17.95
CA THR A 163 14.83 -7.94 -19.20
C THR A 163 15.87 -6.85 -18.92
N SER A 164 17.00 -6.86 -19.63
CA SER A 164 18.19 -6.03 -19.41
C SER A 164 18.00 -4.52 -19.64
N THR A 165 16.79 -3.98 -19.51
CA THR A 165 16.41 -2.62 -19.89
C THR A 165 15.79 -1.78 -18.77
N ASN A 166 15.46 -2.35 -17.61
CA ASN A 166 14.77 -1.58 -16.57
C ASN A 166 15.75 -0.72 -15.77
N ASP A 167 15.78 0.57 -16.04
CA ASP A 167 16.56 1.56 -15.29
C ASP A 167 15.73 2.01 -14.06
N VAL A 168 16.13 1.56 -12.87
CA VAL A 168 15.60 2.10 -11.61
C VAL A 168 16.25 3.45 -11.34
N MET A 169 15.47 4.52 -11.44
CA MET A 169 15.91 5.88 -11.16
C MET A 169 15.36 6.32 -9.79
N VAL A 170 16.25 6.78 -8.93
CA VAL A 170 15.90 7.41 -7.64
C VAL A 170 16.44 8.83 -7.67
N GLY A 171 15.54 9.82 -7.60
CA GLY A 171 15.93 11.22 -7.73
C GLY A 171 14.83 12.20 -7.33
N TRP A 172 15.22 13.46 -7.15
CA TRP A 172 14.27 14.54 -6.85
C TRP A 172 13.57 15.00 -8.13
N HIS A 173 12.25 14.86 -8.18
CA HIS A 173 11.43 15.28 -9.32
C HIS A 173 10.93 16.70 -9.12
N SER A 174 11.49 17.65 -9.85
CA SER A 174 11.21 19.09 -9.70
C SER A 174 9.74 19.46 -9.91
N ALA A 175 9.06 18.83 -10.87
CA ALA A 175 7.64 19.12 -11.15
C ALA A 175 6.66 18.46 -10.18
N LEU A 176 7.06 17.38 -9.49
CA LEU A 176 6.22 16.66 -8.51
C LEU A 176 6.62 17.00 -7.06
N GLY A 177 7.70 17.76 -6.86
CA GLY A 177 8.11 18.30 -5.58
C GLY A 177 8.55 17.25 -4.54
N GLY A 178 9.24 16.19 -4.96
CA GLY A 178 9.68 15.17 -4.00
C GLY A 178 10.70 14.16 -4.54
N LEU A 179 11.21 13.32 -3.65
CA LEU A 179 12.03 12.17 -4.01
C LEU A 179 11.12 11.06 -4.56
N ILE A 180 11.38 10.62 -5.79
CA ILE A 180 10.56 9.62 -6.47
C ILE A 180 11.39 8.42 -6.89
N GLY A 181 10.70 7.29 -7.01
CA GLY A 181 11.17 6.10 -7.70
C GLY A 181 10.53 6.02 -9.08
N GLN A 182 11.34 5.75 -10.09
CA GLN A 182 10.87 5.53 -11.45
C GLN A 182 11.56 4.27 -11.98
N VAL A 183 10.84 3.46 -12.75
CA VAL A 183 11.43 2.42 -13.59
C VAL A 183 11.14 2.81 -15.03
N ASP A 184 12.21 3.06 -15.79
CA ASP A 184 12.14 3.59 -17.15
C ASP A 184 11.35 4.90 -17.23
N ALA A 185 10.21 4.94 -17.94
CA ALA A 185 9.30 6.08 -18.02
C ALA A 185 8.10 5.98 -17.04
N VAL A 186 8.05 4.91 -16.23
CA VAL A 186 6.91 4.60 -15.36
C VAL A 186 7.20 5.02 -13.93
N TYR A 187 6.38 5.94 -13.44
CA TYR A 187 6.43 6.43 -12.06
C TYR A 187 5.98 5.34 -11.09
N LEU A 188 6.85 4.96 -10.15
CA LEU A 188 6.54 3.97 -9.10
C LEU A 188 5.96 4.59 -7.83
N GLY A 189 5.89 5.92 -7.76
CA GLY A 189 5.47 6.64 -6.56
C GLY A 189 6.62 7.40 -5.90
N ASN A 190 6.27 8.15 -4.86
CA ASN A 190 7.25 8.81 -4.00
C ASN A 190 7.98 7.75 -3.16
N ILE A 191 9.31 7.84 -3.11
CA ILE A 191 10.09 7.03 -2.18
C ILE A 191 10.02 7.72 -0.82
N TRP A 192 9.39 7.05 0.13
CA TRP A 192 9.33 7.52 1.51
C TRP A 192 10.74 7.50 2.11
N THR A 193 11.26 8.69 2.42
CA THR A 193 12.47 8.85 3.22
C THR A 193 12.10 9.11 4.68
N ASP A 194 13.04 8.82 5.58
CA ASP A 194 12.90 9.06 7.02
C ASP A 194 12.57 10.55 7.34
N TYR A 195 12.92 11.46 6.43
CA TYR A 195 12.54 12.88 6.49
C TYR A 195 11.02 13.11 6.52
N TYR A 196 10.23 12.25 5.86
CA TYR A 196 8.78 12.30 5.96
C TYR A 196 8.28 11.69 7.29
N ALA A 197 8.98 10.72 7.87
CA ALA A 197 8.60 10.16 9.17
C ALA A 197 8.83 11.14 10.33
N SER A 198 9.85 12.00 10.25
CA SER A 198 10.16 12.99 11.28
C SER A 198 9.36 14.29 11.17
N ASN A 199 8.93 14.69 9.96
CA ASN A 199 8.22 15.96 9.72
C ASN A 199 6.70 15.82 9.48
N MET A 200 6.19 14.62 9.26
CA MET A 200 4.74 14.38 9.26
C MET A 200 4.25 14.23 10.69
N GLY A 201 3.67 15.29 11.29
CA GLY A 201 2.71 15.31 12.41
C GLY A 201 2.88 14.38 13.62
N GLY A 202 4.00 13.68 13.76
CA GLY A 202 4.11 12.49 14.59
C GLY A 202 3.44 11.24 13.99
N ALA A 203 3.63 10.12 14.69
CA ALA A 203 3.22 8.79 14.24
C ALA A 203 1.71 8.63 13.93
N ALA A 204 0.86 9.58 14.34
CA ALA A 204 -0.57 9.60 14.02
C ALA A 204 -0.85 9.85 12.53
N ASP A 205 -0.07 10.71 11.89
CA ASP A 205 -0.27 11.11 10.49
C ASP A 205 0.18 9.99 9.52
N ILE A 206 1.23 9.26 9.92
CA ILE A 206 1.72 8.07 9.23
C ILE A 206 0.68 6.93 9.27
N ARG A 207 0.05 6.70 10.42
CA ARG A 207 -0.94 5.62 10.59
C ARG A 207 -2.25 5.87 9.84
N SER A 208 -2.70 7.13 9.78
CA SER A 208 -3.89 7.56 9.02
C SER A 208 -3.78 7.19 7.53
N ARG A 209 -2.57 7.27 6.96
CA ARG A 209 -2.35 7.01 5.53
C ARG A 209 -2.07 5.55 5.17
N ILE A 210 -1.66 4.73 6.13
CA ILE A 210 -1.35 3.30 5.92
C ILE A 210 -2.60 2.41 6.09
N GLY A 211 -3.68 2.92 6.71
CA GLY A 211 -4.89 2.12 6.94
C GLY A 211 -4.72 1.03 7.99
N ALA A 212 -3.59 0.99 8.70
CA ALA A 212 -3.36 0.08 9.82
C ALA A 212 -3.91 0.70 11.11
N PHE A 213 -5.07 0.23 11.55
CA PHE A 213 -5.61 0.58 12.87
C PHE A 213 -4.67 0.06 13.96
N SER A 214 -4.14 0.97 14.78
CA SER A 214 -3.30 0.61 15.92
C SER A 214 -4.13 -0.01 17.05
N THR A 215 -3.45 -0.80 17.89
CA THR A 215 -3.93 -1.42 19.14
C THR A 215 -4.62 -0.48 20.14
N GLY A 216 -4.58 0.84 19.93
CA GLY A 216 -5.27 1.83 20.77
C GLY A 216 -6.71 2.16 20.39
N GLY A 217 -7.27 1.53 19.35
CA GLY A 217 -8.61 1.86 18.84
C GLY A 217 -8.63 3.12 17.99
N GLY A 218 -9.60 3.21 17.08
CA GLY A 218 -9.78 4.35 16.17
C GLY A 218 -11.24 4.52 15.78
N THR A 219 -11.65 5.76 15.51
CA THR A 219 -12.98 6.07 14.99
C THR A 219 -12.97 5.91 13.47
N ILE A 220 -13.87 5.09 12.93
CA ILE A 220 -14.11 5.02 11.49
C ILE A 220 -15.26 5.99 11.17
N SER A 221 -14.94 7.07 10.47
CA SER A 221 -15.94 7.99 9.92
C SER A 221 -16.33 7.53 8.51
N GLY A 222 -17.43 6.79 8.38
CA GLY A 222 -17.94 6.31 7.09
C GLY A 222 -18.62 4.94 7.16
N ASN A 223 -18.97 4.40 6.00
CA ASN A 223 -19.60 3.08 5.88
C ASN A 223 -18.54 1.98 6.07
N VAL A 224 -18.81 1.03 6.97
CA VAL A 224 -18.01 -0.19 7.13
C VAL A 224 -18.82 -1.36 6.59
N THR A 225 -18.33 -1.99 5.51
CA THR A 225 -18.89 -3.23 4.99
C THR A 225 -18.01 -4.39 5.44
N VAL A 226 -18.56 -5.34 6.19
CA VAL A 226 -17.86 -6.58 6.57
C VAL A 226 -18.53 -7.74 5.86
N THR A 227 -17.85 -8.32 4.87
CA THR A 227 -18.35 -9.45 4.05
C THR A 227 -18.14 -10.81 4.72
N GLY A 228 -17.67 -10.83 5.98
CA GLY A 228 -17.35 -12.04 6.73
C GLY A 228 -17.72 -11.95 8.20
N ILE A 229 -17.28 -12.93 8.99
CA ILE A 229 -17.57 -12.99 10.43
C ILE A 229 -16.78 -11.90 11.17
N VAL A 230 -17.47 -11.08 11.96
CA VAL A 230 -16.84 -10.20 12.95
C VAL A 230 -16.54 -11.05 14.20
N ASN A 231 -15.32 -11.58 14.30
CA ASN A 231 -14.85 -12.28 15.50
C ASN A 231 -14.18 -11.28 16.45
N SER A 232 -14.72 -11.11 17.65
CA SER A 232 -14.03 -10.41 18.74
C SER A 232 -13.09 -11.39 19.46
N GLN A 233 -11.79 -11.08 19.51
CA GLN A 233 -10.87 -11.86 20.34
C GLN A 233 -11.06 -11.58 21.83
N THR A 234 -10.64 -12.56 22.64
CA THR A 234 -10.70 -12.62 24.09
C THR A 234 -10.30 -11.29 24.74
N GLY A 235 -11.21 -10.68 25.50
CA GLY A 235 -10.95 -9.42 26.23
C GLY A 235 -11.65 -8.18 25.68
N VAL A 236 -12.28 -8.22 24.50
CA VAL A 236 -13.24 -7.20 24.09
C VAL A 236 -14.56 -7.48 24.82
N PHE A 237 -14.69 -6.97 26.04
CA PHE A 237 -15.99 -6.70 26.65
C PHE A 237 -16.65 -5.56 25.86
N ALA A 238 -17.18 -5.86 24.68
CA ALA A 238 -18.24 -5.06 24.07
C ALA A 238 -19.55 -5.81 24.30
N PRO A 239 -20.15 -5.76 25.51
CA PRO A 239 -21.37 -6.51 25.76
C PRO A 239 -22.57 -6.00 24.94
N PHE A 240 -22.45 -4.90 24.18
CA PHE A 240 -23.56 -4.31 23.45
C PHE A 240 -23.10 -3.66 22.13
N PHE A 241 -23.78 -4.01 21.03
CA PHE A 241 -23.83 -3.15 19.86
C PHE A 241 -24.73 -1.96 20.19
N TYR A 242 -24.16 -0.76 20.33
CA TYR A 242 -24.93 0.46 20.55
C TYR A 242 -25.15 1.20 19.23
N ASN A 243 -26.42 1.40 18.87
CA ASN A 243 -26.78 2.42 17.90
C ASN A 243 -27.01 3.74 18.67
N VAL A 244 -26.08 4.69 18.50
CA VAL A 244 -26.16 6.04 19.09
C VAL A 244 -26.32 7.03 17.94
N GLY A 245 -27.57 7.41 17.67
CA GLY A 245 -27.89 8.52 16.79
C GLY A 245 -27.95 9.85 17.55
N ALA A 246 -27.79 10.97 16.84
CA ALA A 246 -28.13 12.28 17.38
C ALA A 246 -29.62 12.35 17.75
N ALA A 247 -30.01 13.29 18.62
CA ALA A 247 -31.42 13.58 18.85
C ALA A 247 -32.12 13.82 17.49
N ASN A 248 -33.37 13.35 17.37
CA ASN A 248 -34.13 13.38 16.12
C ASN A 248 -33.58 12.52 14.95
N THR A 249 -32.76 11.50 15.23
CA THR A 249 -32.34 10.52 14.20
C THR A 249 -32.82 9.10 14.53
N ASP A 250 -33.10 8.31 13.49
CA ASP A 250 -33.50 6.92 13.63
C ASP A 250 -32.29 6.03 13.93
N GLY A 251 -32.38 5.26 15.02
CA GLY A 251 -31.45 4.18 15.32
C GLY A 251 -32.13 2.82 15.08
N ALA A 252 -31.55 2.00 14.20
CA ALA A 252 -32.11 0.71 13.81
C ALA A 252 -31.04 -0.39 13.69
N PHE A 253 -31.42 -1.61 14.04
CA PHE A 253 -30.71 -2.84 13.67
C PHE A 253 -31.56 -3.60 12.65
N TYR A 254 -31.07 -3.73 11.42
CA TYR A 254 -31.77 -4.45 10.35
C TYR A 254 -31.25 -5.87 10.22
N PHE A 255 -32.16 -6.82 10.12
CA PHE A 255 -31.90 -8.20 9.74
C PHE A 255 -32.37 -8.37 8.29
N GLN A 256 -31.40 -8.49 7.38
CA GLN A 256 -31.64 -8.63 5.95
C GLN A 256 -31.46 -10.08 5.53
N SER A 257 -32.31 -10.54 4.60
CA SER A 257 -31.98 -11.70 3.77
C SER A 257 -31.23 -11.21 2.54
N GLY A 258 -30.33 -12.04 1.99
CA GLY A 258 -29.60 -11.71 0.76
C GLY A 258 -30.52 -11.26 -0.39
N THR A 259 -29.92 -10.69 -1.44
CA THR A 259 -30.64 -10.14 -2.59
C THR A 259 -31.59 -11.17 -3.20
N VAL A 260 -32.90 -10.98 -3.06
CA VAL A 260 -33.92 -11.76 -3.77
C VAL A 260 -34.50 -10.85 -4.84
N GLY A 261 -34.30 -11.20 -6.12
CA GLY A 261 -34.85 -10.42 -7.24
C GLY A 261 -34.17 -9.06 -7.51
N GLY A 262 -32.91 -8.87 -7.12
CA GLY A 262 -32.14 -7.65 -7.40
C GLY A 262 -32.30 -6.51 -6.37
N ALA A 263 -33.15 -6.68 -5.36
CA ALA A 263 -33.30 -5.75 -4.25
C ALA A 263 -32.85 -6.39 -2.92
N THR A 264 -32.21 -5.61 -2.05
CA THR A 264 -31.97 -5.99 -0.66
C THR A 264 -33.26 -5.84 0.13
N SER A 265 -33.68 -6.93 0.78
CA SER A 265 -34.92 -6.96 1.57
C SER A 265 -34.59 -6.89 3.05
N ASN A 266 -35.08 -5.83 3.72
CA ASN A 266 -35.16 -5.84 5.18
C ASN A 266 -36.29 -6.81 5.55
N ARG A 267 -36.02 -7.78 6.43
CA ARG A 267 -37.05 -8.72 6.91
C ARG A 267 -37.58 -8.28 8.26
N TRP A 268 -36.64 -7.95 9.14
CA TRP A 268 -36.90 -7.52 10.49
C TRP A 268 -36.02 -6.35 10.83
N ALA A 269 -36.50 -5.49 11.73
CA ALA A 269 -35.69 -4.45 12.32
C ALA A 269 -36.11 -4.17 13.75
N TRP A 270 -35.11 -3.88 14.58
CA TRP A 270 -35.28 -3.30 15.89
C TRP A 270 -35.05 -1.81 15.78
N VAL A 271 -36.09 -1.02 16.00
CA VAL A 271 -36.01 0.43 15.89
C VAL A 271 -36.23 1.08 17.24
N ARG A 272 -35.42 2.11 17.53
CA ARG A 272 -35.60 2.95 18.71
C ARG A 272 -36.75 3.95 18.51
N ALA A 273 -37.00 4.43 17.29
CA ALA A 273 -37.98 5.48 16.98
C ALA A 273 -39.07 5.02 16.00
N GLY A 274 -40.19 5.75 15.91
CA GLY A 274 -41.14 5.57 14.82
C GLY A 274 -40.44 5.91 13.50
N TYR A 275 -40.44 4.99 12.53
CA TYR A 275 -39.77 5.15 11.24
C TYR A 275 -39.94 6.57 10.65
N GLY A 276 -38.85 7.34 10.57
CA GLY A 276 -38.81 8.69 10.03
C GLY A 276 -39.19 9.82 11.02
N VAL A 277 -39.45 9.50 12.29
CA VAL A 277 -39.84 10.46 13.33
C VAL A 277 -38.85 10.33 14.48
N GLY A 278 -37.72 11.03 14.36
CA GLY A 278 -36.67 10.95 15.36
C GLY A 278 -37.13 11.39 16.76
N GLU A 279 -36.43 10.94 17.80
CA GLU A 279 -36.81 11.23 19.20
C GLU A 279 -36.75 12.74 19.51
N PRO A 280 -37.90 13.38 19.82
CA PRO A 280 -37.89 14.74 20.34
C PRO A 280 -37.31 14.66 21.76
N GLY A 281 -36.11 15.20 21.97
CA GLY A 281 -35.38 15.05 23.23
C GLY A 281 -36.22 15.31 24.48
N GLY A 282 -36.00 14.49 25.52
CA GLY A 282 -36.75 14.48 26.78
C GLY A 282 -37.05 13.05 27.23
N ASN A 283 -37.52 12.84 28.47
CA ASN A 283 -38.01 11.52 28.94
C ASN A 283 -39.29 11.05 28.21
N VAL A 284 -39.68 11.73 27.13
CA VAL A 284 -40.78 11.39 26.20
C VAL A 284 -40.25 10.50 25.06
N GLY A 285 -39.26 9.65 25.37
CA GLY A 285 -38.52 8.86 24.39
C GLY A 285 -39.38 7.84 23.65
N SER A 286 -38.81 7.27 22.61
CA SER A 286 -39.50 6.36 21.70
C SER A 286 -39.54 4.92 22.22
N ASP A 287 -40.61 4.21 21.84
CA ASP A 287 -40.82 2.82 22.21
C ASP A 287 -39.88 1.89 21.44
N MET A 288 -39.52 0.77 22.05
CA MET A 288 -38.82 -0.29 21.34
C MET A 288 -39.80 -1.03 20.44
N LYS A 289 -39.51 -1.12 19.14
CA LYS A 289 -40.41 -1.76 18.17
C LYS A 289 -39.67 -2.84 17.38
N LEU A 290 -40.29 -4.00 17.25
CA LEU A 290 -39.95 -5.01 16.25
C LEU A 290 -40.92 -4.85 15.09
N MET A 291 -40.39 -4.49 13.95
CA MET A 291 -41.16 -4.24 12.74
C MET A 291 -40.95 -5.37 11.72
N ARG A 292 -41.97 -5.61 10.89
CA ARG A 292 -41.99 -6.62 9.84
C ARG A 292 -42.03 -5.98 8.46
N TRP A 293 -41.34 -6.59 7.52
CA TRP A 293 -41.30 -6.18 6.13
C TRP A 293 -41.46 -7.37 5.19
N SER A 294 -42.02 -7.09 4.02
CA SER A 294 -42.11 -8.03 2.91
C SER A 294 -40.78 -8.21 2.18
N ASP A 295 -40.70 -9.25 1.36
CA ASP A 295 -39.60 -9.53 0.43
C ASP A 295 -39.29 -8.33 -0.48
N ALA A 296 -40.29 -7.52 -0.81
CA ALA A 296 -40.15 -6.32 -1.63
C ALA A 296 -39.86 -5.05 -0.81
N ASN A 297 -39.39 -5.19 0.43
CA ASN A 297 -39.08 -4.09 1.36
C ASN A 297 -40.28 -3.19 1.71
N VAL A 298 -41.52 -3.66 1.50
CA VAL A 298 -42.74 -2.97 1.95
C VAL A 298 -42.97 -3.24 3.44
N TYR A 299 -43.24 -2.19 4.22
CA TYR A 299 -43.58 -2.28 5.64
C TYR A 299 -44.92 -2.99 5.85
N LEU A 300 -44.92 -4.08 6.63
CA LEU A 300 -46.12 -4.89 6.91
C LEU A 300 -46.79 -4.51 8.23
N GLY A 301 -46.04 -3.89 9.15
CA GLY A 301 -46.54 -3.48 10.46
C GLY A 301 -45.56 -3.79 11.59
N THR A 302 -45.93 -3.38 12.80
CA THR A 302 -45.20 -3.71 14.02
C THR A 302 -45.70 -5.04 14.57
N SER A 303 -44.80 -5.94 14.96
CA SER A 303 -45.15 -7.23 15.58
C SER A 303 -44.97 -7.25 17.09
N PHE A 304 -44.17 -6.33 17.63
CA PHE A 304 -43.94 -6.18 19.06
C PHE A 304 -43.59 -4.72 19.37
N ILE A 305 -44.21 -4.16 20.41
CA ILE A 305 -43.91 -2.82 20.93
C ILE A 305 -43.68 -2.96 22.43
N ALA A 306 -42.57 -2.44 22.94
CA ALA A 306 -42.39 -2.19 24.36
C ALA A 306 -42.36 -0.68 24.59
N GLU A 307 -43.42 -0.16 25.18
CA GLU A 307 -43.55 1.25 25.48
C GLU A 307 -42.58 1.67 26.55
N ARG A 308 -41.78 2.69 26.27
CA ARG A 308 -40.79 3.17 27.25
C ARG A 308 -41.48 3.87 28.44
N LYS A 309 -42.55 4.62 28.17
CA LYS A 309 -43.26 5.43 29.18
C LYS A 309 -43.98 4.56 30.21
N THR A 310 -44.60 3.48 29.76
CA THR A 310 -45.49 2.64 30.59
C THR A 310 -44.87 1.29 30.92
N GLY A 311 -43.83 0.86 30.19
CA GLY A 311 -43.31 -0.51 30.26
C GLY A 311 -44.23 -1.55 29.62
N ALA A 312 -45.36 -1.13 29.03
CA ALA A 312 -46.33 -2.03 28.44
C ALA A 312 -45.76 -2.71 27.20
N VAL A 313 -45.97 -4.03 27.12
CA VAL A 313 -45.58 -4.84 25.97
C VAL A 313 -46.83 -5.20 25.17
N TYR A 314 -46.83 -4.83 23.89
CA TYR A 314 -47.90 -5.13 22.96
C TYR A 314 -47.43 -6.13 21.92
N LEU A 315 -48.18 -7.21 21.78
CA LEU A 315 -48.07 -8.20 20.72
C LEU A 315 -49.29 -8.01 19.79
N PRO A 316 -49.24 -7.10 18.81
CA PRO A 316 -50.39 -6.71 17.99
C PRO A 316 -51.10 -7.81 17.20
N ASP A 317 -50.54 -9.03 17.13
CA ASP A 317 -51.23 -10.18 16.52
C ASP A 317 -52.15 -10.92 17.53
N THR A 318 -52.20 -10.53 18.81
CA THR A 318 -53.24 -10.99 19.76
C THR A 318 -54.38 -9.98 19.81
N PRO A 319 -55.57 -10.28 19.25
CA PRO A 319 -56.75 -9.44 19.43
C PRO A 319 -57.01 -9.18 20.91
N LEU A 320 -56.86 -7.93 21.34
CA LEU A 320 -57.19 -7.44 22.67
C LEU A 320 -58.25 -6.36 22.55
N MET A 321 -59.32 -6.47 23.34
CA MET A 321 -60.31 -5.41 23.51
C MET A 321 -60.51 -5.13 24.99
N CYS A 322 -60.81 -3.87 25.29
CA CYS A 322 -61.30 -3.43 26.59
C CYS A 322 -62.43 -2.43 26.36
N THR A 323 -63.52 -2.55 27.11
CA THR A 323 -64.68 -1.66 26.99
C THR A 323 -65.38 -1.41 28.30
N SER A 324 -66.03 -0.26 28.39
CA SER A 324 -66.98 0.05 29.44
C SER A 324 -68.42 -0.03 28.93
N LEU A 325 -69.37 -0.19 29.85
CA LEU A 325 -70.80 -0.14 29.54
C LEU A 325 -71.30 1.29 29.29
N GLY A 326 -70.48 2.32 29.53
CA GLY A 326 -70.84 3.73 29.32
C GLY A 326 -71.66 4.32 30.48
N PRO A 327 -72.69 5.14 30.24
CA PRO A 327 -73.59 5.60 31.31
C PRO A 327 -74.25 4.43 32.05
N ASP A 328 -74.70 4.69 33.29
CA ASP A 328 -75.36 3.69 34.13
C ASP A 328 -76.57 3.08 33.42
N VAL A 329 -76.74 1.76 33.57
CA VAL A 329 -77.84 1.03 32.94
C VAL A 329 -78.47 0.08 33.93
N PHE A 330 -79.80 0.17 34.04
CA PHE A 330 -80.59 -0.81 34.75
C PHE A 330 -80.99 -1.97 33.82
N VAL A 331 -80.83 -3.19 34.30
CA VAL A 331 -81.23 -4.41 33.62
C VAL A 331 -82.09 -5.25 34.58
N ALA A 332 -83.29 -5.61 34.14
CA ALA A 332 -84.20 -6.43 34.94
C ALA A 332 -83.71 -7.87 35.10
N ALA A 333 -84.26 -8.60 36.08
CA ALA A 333 -84.01 -10.02 36.25
C ALA A 333 -84.42 -10.80 34.98
N GLY A 334 -83.59 -11.76 34.57
CA GLY A 334 -83.70 -12.49 33.30
C GLY A 334 -83.28 -11.69 32.07
N GLY A 335 -82.85 -10.43 32.24
CA GLY A 335 -82.44 -9.55 31.15
C GLY A 335 -80.97 -9.73 30.76
N MET A 336 -80.67 -9.50 29.48
CA MET A 336 -79.30 -9.44 28.97
C MET A 336 -78.91 -8.02 28.60
N ILE A 337 -77.62 -7.68 28.59
CA ILE A 337 -77.16 -6.39 28.06
C ILE A 337 -75.84 -6.55 27.31
N GLY A 338 -75.76 -5.93 26.14
CA GLY A 338 -74.53 -5.87 25.37
C GLY A 338 -73.40 -5.17 26.16
N VAL A 339 -72.16 -5.53 25.88
CA VAL A 339 -71.01 -5.09 26.69
C VAL A 339 -70.45 -3.71 26.32
N ALA A 340 -71.18 -2.94 25.51
CA ALA A 340 -70.63 -1.88 24.68
C ALA A 340 -71.50 -0.62 24.52
N ASN A 341 -70.93 0.56 24.72
CA ASN A 341 -71.57 1.83 24.34
C ASN A 341 -70.80 2.56 23.20
N GLY A 342 -71.07 2.17 21.95
CA GLY A 342 -70.84 3.02 20.77
C GLY A 342 -69.41 3.34 20.34
N GLY A 343 -68.35 3.00 21.08
CA GLY A 343 -66.98 3.24 20.64
C GLY A 343 -65.94 2.54 21.50
N PHE A 344 -65.02 1.83 20.85
CA PHE A 344 -63.94 1.06 21.47
C PHE A 344 -62.60 1.51 20.93
N THR A 345 -61.55 1.36 21.75
CA THR A 345 -60.17 1.39 21.27
C THR A 345 -59.77 -0.03 20.84
N PHE A 346 -59.85 -0.33 19.54
CA PHE A 346 -59.28 -1.57 19.01
C PHE A 346 -57.77 -1.39 18.84
N ASN A 347 -56.96 -2.26 19.45
CA ASN A 347 -55.52 -2.25 19.20
C ASN A 347 -55.12 -2.94 17.87
N ARG A 348 -56.10 -3.10 16.95
CA ARG A 348 -56.18 -3.98 15.77
C ARG A 348 -56.57 -5.42 16.11
N GLY A 349 -57.66 -5.89 15.48
CA GLY A 349 -58.15 -7.26 15.67
C GLY A 349 -59.42 -7.62 14.89
N GLY A 350 -60.14 -6.69 14.28
CA GLY A 350 -61.33 -7.03 13.48
C GLY A 350 -62.56 -7.45 14.31
N PHE A 351 -62.57 -7.21 15.63
CA PHE A 351 -63.80 -7.32 16.43
C PHE A 351 -64.87 -6.43 15.80
N ALA A 352 -66.05 -6.99 15.56
CA ALA A 352 -67.18 -6.26 15.03
C ALA A 352 -68.15 -5.89 16.17
N ILE A 353 -68.69 -4.68 16.12
CA ILE A 353 -69.85 -4.30 16.92
C ILE A 353 -71.09 -4.46 16.04
N GLY A 354 -72.08 -5.16 16.55
CA GLY A 354 -73.31 -5.48 15.82
C GLY A 354 -74.29 -6.20 16.73
N GLY A 355 -75.56 -6.25 16.32
CA GLY A 355 -76.60 -6.92 17.10
C GLY A 355 -76.81 -6.29 18.48
N ALA A 356 -77.54 -5.17 18.54
CA ALA A 356 -77.85 -4.53 19.82
C ALA A 356 -78.68 -5.46 20.72
N ILE A 357 -78.23 -5.66 21.96
CA ILE A 357 -78.91 -6.43 23.01
C ILE A 357 -79.31 -5.43 24.09
N ASN A 358 -80.61 -5.18 24.23
CA ASN A 358 -81.20 -4.22 25.17
C ASN A 358 -80.52 -2.84 25.16
N GLY A 359 -80.31 -2.28 23.97
CA GLY A 359 -79.79 -0.92 23.78
C GLY A 359 -78.26 -0.77 23.87
N ARG A 360 -77.51 -1.87 24.03
CA ARG A 360 -76.03 -1.89 23.97
C ARG A 360 -75.56 -2.86 22.89
N ASN A 361 -74.39 -2.62 22.30
CA ASN A 361 -73.90 -3.51 21.24
C ASN A 361 -73.32 -4.80 21.84
N ALA A 362 -73.57 -5.93 21.18
CA ALA A 362 -72.78 -7.13 21.43
C ALA A 362 -71.38 -6.94 20.81
N VAL A 363 -70.37 -7.58 21.40
CA VAL A 363 -69.02 -7.58 20.83
C VAL A 363 -68.73 -8.95 20.26
N HIS A 364 -68.51 -8.99 18.95
CA HIS A 364 -68.24 -10.20 18.20
C HIS A 364 -66.74 -10.45 18.10
N VAL A 365 -66.31 -11.67 18.42
CA VAL A 365 -64.91 -12.05 18.30
C VAL A 365 -64.53 -12.30 16.84
N PRO A 366 -63.33 -11.86 16.42
CA PRO A 366 -62.93 -11.89 15.01
C PRO A 366 -62.49 -13.28 14.52
N LEU A 367 -62.00 -14.12 15.42
CA LEU A 367 -61.34 -15.38 15.11
C LEU A 367 -61.93 -16.49 15.97
N ALA A 368 -61.82 -17.73 15.50
CA ALA A 368 -62.08 -18.88 16.34
C ALA A 368 -60.86 -19.13 17.26
N GLY A 369 -61.11 -19.58 18.49
CA GLY A 369 -60.06 -19.99 19.41
C GLY A 369 -60.40 -19.72 20.88
N TRP A 370 -59.39 -19.85 21.73
CA TRP A 370 -59.50 -19.58 23.16
C TRP A 370 -59.29 -18.10 23.46
N TYR A 371 -60.21 -17.54 24.25
CA TYR A 371 -60.16 -16.17 24.74
C TYR A 371 -60.08 -16.16 26.26
N LEU A 372 -59.15 -15.40 26.81
CA LEU A 372 -59.18 -14.99 28.21
C LEU A 372 -60.11 -13.78 28.33
N VAL A 373 -61.13 -13.91 29.16
CA VAL A 373 -62.14 -12.89 29.37
C VAL A 373 -62.14 -12.48 30.83
N ASP A 374 -61.80 -11.22 31.08
CA ASP A 374 -61.87 -10.60 32.39
C ASP A 374 -63.07 -9.66 32.45
N VAL A 375 -63.99 -9.99 33.32
CA VAL A 375 -65.18 -9.21 33.62
C VAL A 375 -64.96 -8.50 34.94
N PHE A 376 -65.23 -7.21 34.98
CA PHE A 376 -65.36 -6.45 36.21
C PHE A 376 -66.69 -5.72 36.18
N VAL A 377 -67.53 -5.98 37.17
CA VAL A 377 -68.84 -5.37 37.29
C VAL A 377 -68.88 -4.56 38.57
N ALA A 378 -69.36 -3.33 38.47
CA ALA A 378 -69.64 -2.47 39.60
C ALA A 378 -71.06 -1.95 39.44
N GLY A 379 -71.88 -2.02 40.47
CA GLY A 379 -73.28 -1.62 40.35
C GLY A 379 -74.08 -1.84 41.62
N GLY A 380 -75.37 -1.52 41.58
CA GLY A 380 -76.28 -1.62 42.70
C GLY A 380 -77.41 -2.63 42.47
N ILE A 381 -77.78 -3.37 43.52
CA ILE A 381 -78.97 -4.21 43.53
C ILE A 381 -80.15 -3.40 44.07
N ALA A 382 -81.22 -3.27 43.28
CA ALA A 382 -82.42 -2.59 43.74
C ALA A 382 -83.04 -3.37 44.92
N GLY A 383 -83.04 -2.77 46.11
CA GLY A 383 -83.64 -3.36 47.33
C GLY A 383 -82.70 -4.25 48.17
N GLY A 384 -81.39 -4.31 47.87
CA GLY A 384 -80.39 -4.91 48.77
C GLY A 384 -80.34 -6.45 48.82
N GLY A 385 -80.85 -7.14 47.79
CA GLY A 385 -80.89 -8.59 47.70
C GLY A 385 -79.58 -9.26 47.23
N GLU A 386 -79.70 -10.49 46.73
CA GLU A 386 -78.63 -11.23 46.05
C GLU A 386 -78.82 -11.13 44.53
N ILE A 387 -77.73 -10.90 43.81
CA ILE A 387 -77.70 -10.95 42.37
C ILE A 387 -76.68 -11.94 41.85
N ALA A 388 -77.05 -12.68 40.81
CA ALA A 388 -76.16 -13.51 40.04
C ALA A 388 -76.03 -12.93 38.62
N ILE A 389 -74.84 -12.46 38.27
CA ILE A 389 -74.50 -11.94 36.94
C ILE A 389 -73.61 -12.94 36.25
N ASP A 390 -73.97 -13.34 35.04
CA ASP A 390 -73.23 -14.32 34.26
C ASP A 390 -72.70 -13.71 32.96
N LEU A 391 -71.58 -14.25 32.49
CA LEU A 391 -71.07 -13.97 31.15
C LEU A 391 -71.73 -14.95 30.18
N SER A 392 -72.56 -14.41 29.29
CA SER A 392 -73.18 -15.19 28.23
C SER A 392 -72.36 -15.12 26.94
N ARG A 393 -72.29 -16.25 26.23
CA ARG A 393 -71.86 -16.32 24.84
C ARG A 393 -73.04 -16.74 23.98
N ASN A 394 -73.31 -15.97 22.94
CA ASN A 394 -74.42 -16.21 22.01
C ASN A 394 -75.78 -16.41 22.71
N GLY A 395 -76.04 -15.70 23.80
CA GLY A 395 -77.31 -15.84 24.55
C GLY A 395 -77.33 -16.98 25.56
N THR A 396 -76.33 -17.86 25.55
CA THR A 396 -76.25 -19.00 26.47
C THR A 396 -75.34 -18.65 27.64
N SER A 397 -75.75 -19.02 28.86
CA SER A 397 -74.92 -18.91 30.05
C SER A 397 -73.65 -19.73 29.85
N THR A 398 -72.48 -19.08 29.87
CA THR A 398 -71.24 -19.77 29.49
C THR A 398 -70.32 -20.10 30.63
N GLN A 399 -70.13 -19.24 31.65
CA GLN A 399 -69.25 -19.55 32.78
C GLN A 399 -69.54 -18.68 34.00
N GLY A 400 -69.75 -19.32 35.17
CA GLY A 400 -69.55 -18.74 36.50
C GLY A 400 -70.40 -17.51 36.82
N ALA A 401 -71.44 -17.69 37.62
CA ALA A 401 -72.20 -16.56 38.14
C ALA A 401 -71.38 -15.76 39.15
N LEU A 402 -71.21 -14.47 38.89
CA LEU A 402 -70.75 -13.52 39.87
C LEU A 402 -71.90 -13.21 40.83
N VAL A 403 -71.86 -13.84 42.00
CA VAL A 403 -72.85 -13.65 43.05
C VAL A 403 -72.45 -12.48 43.94
N MET A 404 -73.29 -11.45 44.01
CA MET A 404 -73.09 -10.30 44.88
C MET A 404 -74.30 -10.10 45.80
N ARG A 405 -74.07 -9.62 47.02
CA ARG A 405 -75.12 -9.32 48.01
C ARG A 405 -74.96 -7.91 48.55
N GLY A 406 -76.08 -7.18 48.73
CA GLY A 406 -76.10 -5.86 49.33
C GLY A 406 -76.39 -4.73 48.34
N GLY A 407 -76.05 -3.48 48.71
CA GLY A 407 -76.30 -2.28 47.90
C GLY A 407 -75.37 -2.15 46.70
N TYR A 408 -74.49 -1.15 46.70
CA TYR A 408 -73.45 -1.03 45.67
C TYR A 408 -72.33 -2.04 45.93
N VAL A 409 -72.12 -2.90 44.95
CA VAL A 409 -71.23 -4.06 45.00
C VAL A 409 -70.32 -4.05 43.79
N THR A 410 -69.13 -4.61 43.97
CA THR A 410 -68.19 -4.87 42.87
C THR A 410 -67.84 -6.33 42.86
N GLY A 411 -67.53 -6.86 41.68
CA GLY A 411 -66.98 -8.19 41.58
C GLY A 411 -66.31 -8.38 40.25
N SER A 412 -65.46 -9.40 40.20
CA SER A 412 -64.69 -9.75 39.02
C SER A 412 -64.78 -11.24 38.75
N LEU A 413 -64.79 -11.59 37.47
CA LEU A 413 -64.71 -12.96 36.99
C LEU A 413 -63.66 -13.01 35.88
N SER A 414 -62.80 -14.02 35.92
CA SER A 414 -61.85 -14.33 34.86
C SER A 414 -62.15 -15.73 34.33
N ALA A 415 -62.29 -15.84 33.01
CA ALA A 415 -62.77 -17.04 32.35
C ALA A 415 -61.96 -17.32 31.08
N LEU A 416 -61.64 -18.59 30.82
CA LEU A 416 -61.12 -19.04 29.53
C LEU A 416 -62.28 -19.60 28.71
N VAL A 417 -62.65 -18.91 27.64
CA VAL A 417 -63.81 -19.24 26.81
C VAL A 417 -63.34 -19.60 25.41
N ASN A 418 -63.68 -20.80 24.94
CA ASN A 418 -63.51 -21.17 23.54
C ASN A 418 -64.65 -20.55 22.72
N MET A 419 -64.33 -19.86 21.64
CA MET A 419 -65.29 -19.17 20.78
C MET A 419 -65.06 -19.49 19.31
N GLY A 420 -66.15 -19.55 18.54
CA GLY A 420 -66.10 -19.50 17.09
C GLY A 420 -65.95 -18.06 16.61
N ALA A 421 -65.47 -17.89 15.37
CA ALA A 421 -65.48 -16.58 14.73
C ALA A 421 -66.91 -16.03 14.69
N ASN A 422 -67.06 -14.74 15.00
CA ASN A 422 -68.33 -14.01 15.11
C ASN A 422 -69.23 -14.38 16.30
N ASP A 423 -68.78 -15.24 17.23
CA ASP A 423 -69.47 -15.39 18.52
C ASP A 423 -69.41 -14.09 19.31
N TRP A 424 -70.39 -13.84 20.18
CA TRP A 424 -70.47 -12.59 20.94
C TRP A 424 -70.69 -12.78 22.43
N PHE A 425 -70.28 -11.76 23.20
CA PHE A 425 -70.47 -11.69 24.65
C PHE A 425 -71.59 -10.72 25.05
N ALA A 426 -72.31 -11.07 26.12
CA ALA A 426 -73.19 -10.16 26.85
C ALA A 426 -73.23 -10.51 28.34
N TYR A 427 -73.64 -9.55 29.15
CA TYR A 427 -74.01 -9.82 30.55
C TYR A 427 -75.41 -10.41 30.60
N ASN A 428 -75.59 -11.44 31.41
CA ASN A 428 -76.88 -12.04 31.71
C ASN A 428 -77.21 -11.85 33.20
N ILE A 429 -78.32 -11.20 33.51
CA ILE A 429 -78.77 -10.95 34.87
C ILE A 429 -79.77 -12.02 35.27
N MET A 430 -79.41 -12.91 36.20
CA MET A 430 -80.19 -14.14 36.42
C MET A 430 -81.29 -14.02 37.48
N THR A 431 -81.06 -13.32 38.59
CA THR A 431 -81.93 -13.41 39.79
C THR A 431 -82.69 -12.13 40.13
N SER A 432 -82.01 -10.98 40.15
CA SER A 432 -82.55 -9.69 40.60
C SER A 432 -82.14 -8.58 39.65
N GLY A 433 -82.92 -7.49 39.57
CA GLY A 433 -82.55 -6.34 38.74
C GLY A 433 -81.25 -5.67 39.22
N PHE A 434 -80.42 -5.24 38.27
CA PHE A 434 -79.11 -4.62 38.52
C PHE A 434 -78.99 -3.28 37.83
N THR A 435 -78.44 -2.29 38.54
CA THR A 435 -77.94 -1.06 37.90
C THR A 435 -76.43 -1.15 37.78
N PHE A 436 -75.93 -1.34 36.56
CA PHE A 436 -74.51 -1.21 36.29
C PHE A 436 -74.08 0.25 36.47
N THR A 437 -73.02 0.48 37.24
CA THR A 437 -72.24 1.72 37.14
C THR A 437 -71.38 1.61 35.89
N GLY A 438 -71.89 2.14 34.78
CA GLY A 438 -71.46 1.70 33.45
C GLY A 438 -70.01 2.11 33.13
N TRP A 439 -69.52 3.21 33.71
CA TRP A 439 -68.15 3.69 33.54
C TRP A 439 -67.14 2.88 34.36
N ASN A 440 -67.61 2.24 35.43
CA ASN A 440 -66.77 1.41 36.29
C ASN A 440 -66.86 -0.07 35.91
N SER A 441 -67.90 -0.49 35.21
CA SER A 441 -68.05 -1.86 34.71
C SER A 441 -67.34 -2.04 33.37
N ARG A 442 -66.48 -3.05 33.26
CA ARG A 442 -65.65 -3.30 32.08
C ARG A 442 -65.52 -4.79 31.76
N ILE A 443 -65.31 -5.09 30.47
CA ILE A 443 -64.87 -6.40 30.01
C ILE A 443 -63.58 -6.23 29.20
N THR A 444 -62.60 -7.09 29.48
CA THR A 444 -61.38 -7.26 28.72
C THR A 444 -61.42 -8.63 28.07
N VAL A 445 -61.14 -8.70 26.77
CA VAL A 445 -61.08 -9.96 26.04
C VAL A 445 -59.74 -10.03 25.31
N GLN A 446 -58.98 -11.09 25.58
CA GLN A 446 -57.69 -11.35 24.98
C GLN A 446 -57.72 -12.70 24.26
N TRP A 447 -57.39 -12.72 22.97
CA TRP A 447 -57.19 -13.97 22.24
C TRP A 447 -55.86 -14.62 22.65
N MET A 448 -55.90 -15.92 22.97
CA MET A 448 -54.75 -16.66 23.49
C MET A 448 -54.12 -17.57 22.45
N HIS A 449 -54.94 -18.33 21.71
CA HIS A 449 -54.48 -19.33 20.74
C HIS A 449 -55.67 -19.79 19.86
N PRO A 450 -55.46 -20.24 18.61
CA PRO A 450 -56.49 -20.93 17.84
C PRO A 450 -56.98 -22.23 18.48
#